data_AF-A0A161N0J2-F1
#
_entry.id   AF-A0A161N0J2-F1
#
_cell.length_a   1.000
_cell.length_b   1.000
_cell.length_c   1.000
_cell.angle_alpha   90.00
_cell.angle_beta   90.00
_cell.angle_gamma   90.00
#
_symmetry.space_group_name_H-M   'P 1'
#
loop_
_entity.id
_entity.type
_entity.pdbx_description
1 polymer ?
#
loop_
_entity_poly.entity_id
_entity_poly.type
_entity_poly.pdbx_seq_one_letter_code
_entity_poly.pdbx_strand_id
1 'polypeptide(L)'
;LSIVRRVLGGSRKKDDNCSTTRIKQFGVPLVDLPLNNNSVPKVLQRICVFIEVHGMKVEGLFRLTSGNSTLIDSLKNQFNTEGDAELEVCSDIPSIALLLVIWLKELPQPLLSQEITTELVSLMHKYEGDTWWGPVCHESILTAGVLPTNALDTIL
;
A
#
# COMPACT_ATOMS: atom_id res chain seq x y z
N LEU A 1 -14.25 36.59 -60.64
CA LEU A 1 -15.07 35.38 -60.88
C LEU A 1 -14.32 34.21 -60.25
N SER A 2 -14.70 33.48 -59.21
CA SER A 2 -15.86 33.39 -58.32
C SER A 2 -15.36 32.53 -57.13
N ILE A 3 -15.43 33.00 -55.89
CA ILE A 3 -16.40 32.56 -54.85
C ILE A 3 -16.35 31.03 -54.59
N VAL A 4 -15.63 30.56 -53.55
CA VAL A 4 -16.08 30.23 -52.17
C VAL A 4 -16.65 28.80 -52.02
N ARG A 5 -16.04 27.99 -51.15
CA ARG A 5 -16.64 27.54 -49.87
C ARG A 5 -15.64 26.76 -49.02
N ARG A 6 -15.35 27.31 -47.83
CA ARG A 6 -14.84 26.57 -46.68
C ARG A 6 -15.93 25.58 -46.24
N VAL A 7 -15.60 24.29 -46.14
CA VAL A 7 -16.41 23.34 -45.40
C VAL A 7 -15.86 23.26 -43.98
N LEU A 8 -16.63 23.85 -43.06
CA LEU A 8 -16.54 23.69 -41.62
C LEU A 8 -16.96 22.25 -41.28
N GLY A 9 -16.01 21.40 -40.91
CA GLY A 9 -16.28 20.14 -40.23
C GLY A 9 -16.21 20.36 -38.72
N GLY A 10 -17.38 20.51 -38.10
CA GLY A 10 -17.54 20.99 -36.73
C GLY A 10 -16.92 20.10 -35.64
N SER A 11 -16.43 20.77 -34.60
CA SER A 11 -16.17 20.20 -33.28
C SER A 11 -17.37 19.39 -32.80
N ARG A 12 -17.17 18.08 -32.60
CA ARG A 12 -18.03 17.32 -31.70
C ARG A 12 -17.63 17.71 -30.28
N LYS A 13 -18.27 18.76 -29.75
CA LYS A 13 -18.37 18.93 -28.30
C LYS A 13 -19.27 17.81 -27.80
N LYS A 14 -18.65 16.83 -27.13
CA LYS A 14 -19.36 15.82 -26.35
C LYS A 14 -19.54 16.43 -24.96
N ASP A 15 -20.74 16.92 -24.68
CA ASP A 15 -21.15 17.32 -23.34
C ASP A 15 -21.46 16.04 -22.55
N ASP A 16 -20.42 15.38 -22.05
CA ASP A 16 -20.56 14.38 -20.98
C ASP A 16 -20.24 15.09 -19.67
N ASN A 17 -21.29 15.40 -18.90
CA ASN A 17 -21.17 15.71 -17.49
C ASN A 17 -20.79 14.42 -16.74
N CYS A 18 -19.54 13.98 -16.88
CA CYS A 18 -18.92 12.95 -16.08
C CYS A 18 -17.60 13.54 -15.61
N SER A 19 -17.47 13.79 -14.32
CA SER A 19 -16.18 14.07 -13.71
C SER A 19 -15.27 12.87 -14.00
N THR A 20 -14.53 12.92 -15.11
CA THR A 20 -13.46 11.98 -15.44
C THR A 20 -12.39 12.17 -14.38
N THR A 21 -12.59 11.55 -13.22
CA THR A 21 -11.63 11.45 -12.15
C THR A 21 -10.37 10.91 -12.79
N ARG A 22 -9.32 11.72 -12.76
CA ARG A 22 -7.99 11.35 -13.22
C ARG A 22 -7.66 10.00 -12.56
N ILE A 23 -7.43 8.94 -13.36
CA ILE A 23 -7.22 7.55 -12.89
C ILE A 23 -5.82 7.39 -12.25
N LYS A 24 -5.33 8.41 -11.58
CA LYS A 24 -4.02 8.39 -10.94
C LYS A 24 -4.14 7.61 -9.64
N GLN A 25 -3.40 6.52 -9.50
CA GLN A 25 -3.40 5.64 -8.33
C GLN A 25 -2.20 5.91 -7.40
N PHE A 26 -1.14 6.55 -7.90
CA PHE A 26 0.08 6.87 -7.15
C PHE A 26 0.22 8.36 -6.87
N GLY A 27 0.72 8.70 -5.67
CA GLY A 27 0.91 10.08 -5.24
C GLY A 27 -0.38 10.90 -5.29
N VAL A 28 -1.44 10.30 -4.75
CA VAL A 28 -2.79 10.87 -4.60
C VAL A 28 -3.19 10.68 -3.14
N PRO A 29 -3.90 11.63 -2.52
CA PRO A 29 -4.40 11.45 -1.15
C PRO A 29 -5.27 10.21 -1.02
N LEU A 30 -5.20 9.53 0.12
CA LEU A 30 -6.00 8.31 0.39
C LEU A 30 -7.51 8.54 0.22
N VAL A 31 -7.99 9.74 0.51
CA VAL A 31 -9.40 10.13 0.39
C VAL A 31 -9.90 10.18 -1.05
N ASP A 32 -9.00 10.37 -2.01
CA ASP A 32 -9.33 10.52 -3.44
C ASP A 32 -9.16 9.19 -4.21
N LEU A 33 -8.68 8.14 -3.53
CA LEU A 33 -8.42 6.84 -4.15
C LEU A 33 -9.67 5.96 -4.17
N PRO A 34 -9.84 5.12 -5.20
CA PRO A 34 -10.95 4.18 -5.25
C PRO A 34 -10.77 3.11 -4.17
N LEU A 35 -11.71 3.04 -3.24
CA LEU A 35 -11.73 2.08 -2.14
C LEU A 35 -12.50 0.81 -2.51
N ASN A 36 -12.16 -0.30 -1.85
CA ASN A 36 -12.94 -1.52 -1.83
C ASN A 36 -14.00 -1.50 -0.70
N ASN A 37 -14.73 -2.61 -0.54
CA ASN A 37 -15.76 -2.75 0.50
C ASN A 37 -15.22 -2.66 1.94
N ASN A 38 -13.91 -2.82 2.13
CA ASN A 38 -13.23 -2.76 3.41
C ASN A 38 -12.50 -1.43 3.62
N SER A 39 -12.85 -0.39 2.86
CA SER A 39 -12.19 0.93 2.91
C SER A 39 -10.69 0.95 2.59
N VAL A 40 -10.20 -0.06 1.87
CA VAL A 40 -8.79 -0.15 1.44
C VAL A 40 -8.67 0.27 -0.02
N PRO A 41 -7.66 1.08 -0.41
CA PRO A 41 -7.40 1.41 -1.81
C PRO A 41 -7.24 0.16 -2.68
N LYS A 42 -7.93 0.11 -3.81
CA LYS A 42 -7.95 -1.07 -4.71
C LYS A 42 -6.55 -1.46 -5.20
N VAL A 43 -5.72 -0.47 -5.54
CA VAL A 43 -4.31 -0.68 -5.94
C VAL A 43 -3.51 -1.40 -4.84
N LEU A 44 -3.71 -1.02 -3.58
CA LEU A 44 -3.03 -1.67 -2.45
C LEU A 44 -3.50 -3.10 -2.27
N GLN A 45 -4.82 -3.34 -2.32
CA GLN A 45 -5.38 -4.68 -2.25
C GLN A 45 -4.83 -5.57 -3.38
N ARG A 46 -4.78 -5.06 -4.61
CA ARG A 46 -4.31 -5.81 -5.78
C ARG A 46 -2.86 -6.28 -5.62
N ILE A 47 -1.98 -5.37 -5.17
CA ILE A 47 -0.56 -5.67 -4.96
C ILE A 47 -0.37 -6.63 -3.78
N CYS A 48 -1.07 -6.41 -2.66
CA CYS A 48 -0.96 -7.28 -1.48
C CYS A 48 -1.40 -8.72 -1.77
N VAL A 49 -2.55 -8.90 -2.43
CA VAL A 49 -3.05 -10.24 -2.79
C VAL A 49 -2.05 -10.97 -3.70
N PHE A 50 -1.43 -10.27 -4.66
CA PHE A 50 -0.39 -10.87 -5.49
C PHE A 50 0.81 -11.35 -4.65
N ILE A 51 1.29 -10.52 -3.72
CA ILE A 51 2.42 -10.85 -2.86
C ILE A 51 2.10 -12.02 -1.93
N GLU A 52 0.88 -12.09 -1.38
CA GLU A 52 0.42 -13.21 -0.55
C GLU A 52 0.38 -14.54 -1.31
N VAL A 53 0.02 -14.51 -2.59
CA VAL A 53 -0.06 -15.73 -3.41
C VAL A 53 1.32 -16.16 -3.92
N HIS A 54 2.17 -15.22 -4.35
CA HIS A 54 3.41 -15.52 -5.07
C HIS A 54 4.69 -15.28 -4.26
N GLY A 55 4.68 -14.34 -3.32
CA GLY A 55 5.87 -13.82 -2.64
C GLY A 55 6.26 -14.50 -1.33
N MET A 56 5.37 -15.30 -0.73
CA MET A 56 5.58 -15.84 0.63
C MET A 56 6.80 -16.77 0.78
N LYS A 57 7.32 -17.32 -0.32
CA LYS A 57 8.51 -18.18 -0.33
C LYS A 57 9.80 -17.44 -0.72
N VAL A 58 9.71 -16.16 -1.07
CA VAL A 58 10.85 -15.35 -1.52
C VAL A 58 11.59 -14.83 -0.29
N GLU A 59 12.84 -15.26 -0.12
CA GLU A 59 13.67 -14.81 1.00
C GLU A 59 14.03 -13.33 0.83
N GLY A 60 13.88 -12.56 1.92
CA GLY A 60 14.26 -11.15 1.92
C GLY A 60 13.40 -10.25 1.05
N LEU A 61 12.18 -10.69 0.72
CA LEU A 61 11.17 -9.82 0.13
C LEU A 61 11.05 -8.53 0.95
N PHE A 62 11.03 -7.38 0.28
CA PHE A 62 11.10 -6.02 0.85
C PHE A 62 12.47 -5.52 1.36
N ARG A 63 13.56 -6.31 1.31
CA ARG A 63 14.90 -5.73 1.48
C ARG A 63 15.26 -4.89 0.25
N LEU A 64 15.75 -3.67 0.47
CA LEU A 64 15.99 -2.61 -0.53
C LEU A 64 17.02 -2.94 -1.65
N THR A 65 17.46 -4.19 -1.76
CA THR A 65 18.58 -4.61 -2.61
C THR A 65 18.16 -5.26 -3.94
N SER A 66 16.87 -5.46 -4.22
CA SER A 66 16.45 -6.20 -5.41
C SER A 66 15.14 -5.70 -5.99
N GLY A 67 15.22 -5.05 -7.16
CA GLY A 67 14.08 -4.83 -8.04
C GLY A 67 14.48 -4.07 -9.29
N ASN A 68 13.81 -4.40 -10.38
CA ASN A 68 13.95 -3.78 -11.68
C ASN A 68 13.16 -2.46 -11.73
N SER A 69 13.87 -1.33 -11.66
CA SER A 69 13.27 0.01 -11.71
C SER A 69 12.40 0.24 -12.95
N THR A 70 12.81 -0.29 -14.11
CA THR A 70 12.05 -0.13 -15.36
C THR A 70 10.70 -0.84 -15.32
N LEU A 71 10.64 -2.01 -14.68
CA LEU A 71 9.40 -2.76 -14.49
C LEU A 71 8.48 -2.04 -13.50
N ILE A 72 9.05 -1.55 -12.40
CA ILE A 72 8.31 -0.78 -11.39
C ILE A 72 7.67 0.47 -12.02
N ASP A 73 8.44 1.24 -12.80
CA ASP A 73 7.94 2.43 -13.49
C ASP A 73 6.84 2.09 -14.52
N SER A 74 7.01 0.98 -15.24
CA SER A 74 5.99 0.47 -16.17
C SER A 74 4.69 0.10 -15.47
N LEU A 75 4.76 -0.70 -14.41
CA LEU A 75 3.57 -1.10 -13.63
C LEU A 75 2.87 0.10 -13.00
N LYS A 76 3.65 1.04 -12.45
CA LYS A 76 3.12 2.30 -11.91
C LYS A 76 2.38 3.11 -12.98
N ASN A 77 2.91 3.18 -14.20
CA ASN A 77 2.26 3.90 -15.30
C ASN A 77 0.96 3.21 -15.73
N GLN A 78 0.92 1.88 -15.77
CA GLN A 78 -0.30 1.11 -16.04
C GLN A 78 -1.38 1.43 -14.99
N PHE A 79 -1.04 1.32 -13.70
CA PHE A 79 -1.98 1.68 -12.62
C PHE A 79 -2.50 3.12 -12.75
N ASN A 80 -1.65 4.09 -13.09
CA ASN A 80 -2.04 5.49 -13.24
C ASN A 80 -2.85 5.82 -14.50
N THR A 81 -2.84 4.94 -15.50
CA THR A 81 -3.51 5.16 -16.78
C THR A 81 -4.81 4.36 -16.86
N GLU A 82 -4.76 3.10 -16.43
CA GLU A 82 -5.82 2.11 -16.60
C GLU A 82 -6.56 1.83 -15.27
N GLY A 83 -5.96 2.20 -14.13
CA GLY A 83 -6.51 1.92 -12.79
C GLY A 83 -6.18 0.53 -12.26
N ASP A 84 -5.55 -0.32 -13.07
CA ASP A 84 -5.03 -1.64 -12.72
C ASP A 84 -3.73 -1.92 -13.51
N ALA A 85 -3.02 -3.00 -13.18
CA ALA A 85 -1.85 -3.45 -13.91
C ALA A 85 -1.77 -4.98 -13.97
N GLU A 86 -1.15 -5.50 -15.03
CA GLU A 86 -0.99 -6.94 -15.25
C GLU A 86 0.17 -7.51 -14.40
N LEU A 87 -0.08 -7.67 -13.09
CA LEU A 87 0.92 -8.23 -12.16
C LEU A 87 1.28 -9.69 -12.47
N GLU A 88 0.32 -10.49 -12.96
CA GLU A 88 0.51 -11.94 -13.21
C GLU A 88 1.44 -12.24 -14.38
N VAL A 89 1.59 -11.30 -15.30
CA VAL A 89 2.48 -11.41 -16.46
C VAL A 89 3.94 -11.12 -16.05
N CYS A 90 4.13 -10.45 -14.91
CA CYS A 90 5.44 -10.11 -14.39
C CYS A 90 6.03 -11.28 -13.59
N SER A 91 7.23 -11.72 -13.93
CA SER A 91 7.96 -12.76 -13.21
C SER A 91 8.77 -12.25 -12.00
N ASP A 92 8.91 -10.93 -11.86
CA ASP A 92 9.79 -10.30 -10.87
C ASP A 92 9.01 -9.85 -9.62
N ILE A 93 8.81 -10.81 -8.72
CA ILE A 93 8.08 -10.61 -7.45
C ILE A 93 8.76 -9.55 -6.55
N PRO A 94 10.11 -9.50 -6.38
CA PRO A 94 10.77 -8.42 -5.65
C PRO A 94 10.41 -7.01 -6.15
N SER A 95 10.27 -6.82 -7.46
CA SER A 95 9.85 -5.54 -8.02
C SER A 95 8.42 -5.16 -7.63
N ILE A 96 7.49 -6.12 -7.63
CA ILE A 96 6.10 -5.87 -7.20
C ILE A 96 6.04 -5.57 -5.69
N ALA A 97 6.88 -6.23 -4.89
CA ALA A 97 7.03 -5.89 -3.48
C ALA A 97 7.58 -4.46 -3.28
N LEU A 98 8.56 -4.05 -4.06
CA LEU A 98 9.04 -2.65 -4.02
C LEU A 98 8.00 -1.66 -4.54
N LEU A 99 7.17 -2.04 -5.50
CA LEU A 99 6.06 -1.20 -5.97
C LEU A 99 5.11 -0.85 -4.83
N LEU A 100 4.80 -1.79 -3.92
CA LEU A 100 4.02 -1.52 -2.71
C LEU A 100 4.69 -0.47 -1.82
N VAL A 101 5.99 -0.62 -1.59
CA VAL A 101 6.77 0.32 -0.77
C VAL A 101 6.79 1.71 -1.40
N ILE A 102 6.96 1.79 -2.72
CA ILE A 102 6.95 3.06 -3.47
C ILE A 102 5.58 3.71 -3.39
N TRP A 103 4.50 2.94 -3.52
CA TRP A 103 3.15 3.45 -3.38
C TRP A 103 2.94 4.14 -2.02
N LEU A 104 3.37 3.50 -0.93
CA LEU A 104 3.31 4.07 0.43
C LEU A 104 4.15 5.34 0.57
N LYS A 105 5.33 5.37 -0.04
CA LYS A 105 6.26 6.51 0.01
C LYS A 105 5.78 7.72 -0.80
N GLU A 106 4.99 7.49 -1.84
CA GLU A 106 4.51 8.58 -2.71
C GLU A 106 3.24 9.25 -2.18
N LEU A 107 2.61 8.73 -1.12
CA LEU A 107 1.47 9.38 -0.50
C LEU A 107 1.83 10.83 -0.10
N PRO A 108 0.97 11.81 -0.43
CA PRO A 108 1.25 13.22 -0.13
C PRO A 108 1.26 13.51 1.37
N GLN A 109 0.57 12.68 2.15
CA GLN A 109 0.59 12.70 3.61
C GLN A 109 1.13 11.34 4.08
N PRO A 110 2.02 11.33 5.10
CA PRO A 110 2.48 10.06 5.68
C PRO A 110 1.29 9.26 6.20
N LEU A 111 1.38 7.94 6.07
CA LEU A 111 0.32 7.03 6.53
C LEU A 111 0.07 7.18 8.04
N LEU A 112 1.14 7.38 8.82
CA LEU A 112 1.06 7.67 10.24
C LEU A 112 1.00 9.18 10.44
N SER A 113 0.02 9.63 11.24
CA SER A 113 -0.04 11.04 11.63
C SER A 113 1.18 11.41 12.49
N GLN A 114 1.51 12.70 12.51
CA GLN A 114 2.60 13.20 13.33
C GLN A 114 2.36 12.94 14.82
N GLU A 115 1.12 13.05 15.28
CA GLU A 115 0.72 12.77 16.67
C GLU A 115 1.02 11.33 17.07
N ILE A 116 0.58 10.36 16.25
CA ILE A 116 0.86 8.94 16.48
C ILE A 116 2.37 8.68 16.45
N THR A 117 3.08 9.31 15.52
CA THR A 117 4.54 9.16 15.43
C THR A 117 5.23 9.68 16.70
N THR A 118 4.81 10.83 17.23
CA THR A 118 5.37 11.37 18.48
C THR A 118 5.04 10.52 19.69
N GLU A 119 3.83 9.94 19.74
CA GLU A 119 3.43 9.00 20.80
C GLU A 119 4.29 7.74 20.75
N LEU A 120 4.46 7.15 19.56
CA LEU A 120 5.31 5.98 19.36
C LEU A 120 6.76 6.25 19.78
N VAL A 121 7.33 7.39 19.38
CA VAL A 121 8.68 7.78 19.79
C VAL A 121 8.77 7.96 21.31
N SER A 122 7.76 8.55 21.94
CA SER A 122 7.73 8.71 23.40
C SER A 122 7.66 7.37 24.13
N LEU A 123 6.87 6.42 23.60
CA LEU A 123 6.83 5.05 24.10
C LEU A 123 8.19 4.35 23.94
N MET A 124 8.85 4.50 22.78
CA MET A 124 10.17 3.92 22.57
C MET A 124 11.19 4.42 23.60
N HIS A 125 11.25 5.72 23.89
CA HIS A 125 12.13 6.28 24.91
C HIS A 125 11.77 5.82 26.33
N LYS A 126 10.47 5.69 26.62
CA LYS A 126 9.99 5.20 27.93
C LYS A 126 10.48 3.79 28.24
N TYR A 127 10.61 2.95 27.21
CA TYR A 127 11.04 1.55 27.34
C TYR A 127 12.49 1.32 26.87
N GLU A 128 13.29 2.37 26.65
CA GLU A 128 14.68 2.29 26.16
C GLU A 128 15.63 1.57 27.15
N GLY A 129 15.21 1.38 28.41
CA GLY A 129 15.90 0.58 29.43
C GLY A 129 15.46 -0.89 29.51
N ASP A 130 14.30 -1.25 28.96
CA ASP A 130 13.85 -2.64 28.86
C ASP A 130 14.22 -3.11 27.46
N THR A 131 15.44 -3.62 27.29
CA THR A 131 15.92 -4.10 25.99
C THR A 131 15.14 -5.35 25.55
N TRP A 132 13.95 -5.17 24.96
CA TRP A 132 13.18 -6.22 24.29
C TRP A 132 13.91 -6.73 23.03
N TRP A 133 14.95 -6.01 22.59
CA TRP A 133 15.88 -6.37 21.51
C TRP A 133 17.26 -6.81 22.03
N GLY A 134 17.45 -6.90 23.36
CA GLY A 134 18.62 -7.52 24.00
C GLY A 134 18.52 -9.05 23.97
N PRO A 135 19.54 -9.80 24.46
CA PRO A 135 19.50 -11.26 24.45
C PRO A 135 18.22 -11.73 25.14
N VAL A 136 17.34 -12.33 24.33
CA VAL A 136 16.01 -12.80 24.70
C VAL A 136 16.13 -13.72 25.91
N CYS A 137 15.76 -13.23 27.10
CA CYS A 137 15.41 -14.08 28.22
C CYS A 137 14.12 -14.80 27.85
N HIS A 138 14.23 -16.11 27.65
CA HIS A 138 13.22 -17.05 27.14
C HIS A 138 11.99 -17.24 28.06
N GLU A 139 11.48 -16.23 28.80
CA GLU A 139 10.40 -16.51 29.77
C GLU A 139 9.36 -15.42 30.06
N SER A 140 9.45 -14.20 29.52
CA SER A 140 8.62 -13.10 30.07
C SER A 140 7.43 -12.63 29.24
N ILE A 141 7.15 -13.17 28.05
CA ILE A 141 5.95 -12.76 27.27
C ILE A 141 4.65 -13.32 27.90
N LEU A 142 4.72 -14.30 28.80
CA LEU A 142 3.54 -14.90 29.42
C LEU A 142 2.96 -14.10 30.61
N THR A 143 3.62 -13.03 31.08
CA THR A 143 3.23 -12.37 32.34
C THR A 143 2.28 -11.18 32.18
N ALA A 144 2.00 -10.72 30.95
CA ALA A 144 1.08 -9.60 30.72
C ALA A 144 -0.42 -9.98 30.69
N GLY A 145 -0.78 -11.23 30.99
CA GLY A 145 -2.14 -11.74 30.78
C GLY A 145 -2.72 -12.64 31.88
N VAL A 146 -2.25 -12.56 33.14
CA VAL A 146 -2.85 -13.37 34.21
C VAL A 146 -4.04 -12.64 34.86
N LEU A 147 -5.25 -13.09 34.55
CA LEU A 147 -6.39 -12.99 35.48
C LEU A 147 -6.18 -14.02 36.61
N PRO A 148 -6.21 -13.62 37.89
CA PRO A 148 -6.13 -14.56 38.98
C PRO A 148 -7.54 -14.91 39.45
N THR A 149 -7.94 -16.18 39.36
CA THR A 149 -8.87 -16.74 40.35
C THR A 149 -8.55 -18.21 40.54
N ASN A 150 -7.91 -18.50 41.66
CA ASN A 150 -7.85 -19.84 42.22
C ASN A 150 -9.29 -20.25 42.59
N ALA A 151 -9.76 -21.39 42.09
CA ALA A 151 -10.90 -22.08 42.66
C ALA A 151 -10.69 -23.59 42.46
N LEU A 152 -9.99 -24.14 43.45
CA LEU A 152 -10.02 -25.51 43.99
C LEU A 152 -10.67 -26.61 43.14
N ASP A 153 -9.88 -27.69 42.98
CA ASP A 153 -10.28 -29.09 42.93
C ASP A 153 -11.53 -29.41 42.11
N THR A 154 -11.40 -30.03 40.93
CA THR A 154 -12.35 -31.09 40.57
C THR A 154 -11.77 -32.06 39.51
N ILE A 155 -11.07 -33.08 40.02
CA ILE A 155 -11.22 -34.50 39.64
C ILE A 155 -10.66 -34.98 38.26
N LEU A 156 -9.66 -35.88 38.39
CA LEU A 156 -8.98 -36.78 37.44
C LEU A 156 -7.73 -36.25 36.72
#